data_AF-A6SWP6-F1
#
_entry.id   AF-A6SWP6-F1
#
_cell.length_a   1.000
_cell.length_b   1.000
_cell.length_c   1.000
_cell.angle_alpha   90.00
_cell.angle_beta   90.00
_cell.angle_gamma   90.00
#
_symmetry.space_group_name_H-M   'P 1'
#
loop_
_entity.id
_entity.type
_entity.pdbx_description
1 polymer ?
#
loop_
_entity_poly.entity_id
_entity_poly.type
_entity_poly.pdbx_seq_one_letter_code
_entity_poly.pdbx_strand_id
1 'polypeptide(L)'
;MKLGASNPSPEISNRNILKIFDIDTSTVGSGRVFPDHIEKMDCIGYHGTASCYSVQIESDGFSISKPLPMADLDLVIDLARKTGVNWESVAGFKQLESISFSPISELALSYSSPKSLGGQGGGYVYDTVTQILGAEVARLSSGETQSLMGIKGKIDVIRSSQPVIYAVDLNGLTKAQFQSATAAIHVYESIPVNRIIAKLCVSNPVDYELIDAKKHRESLRDLFRSNASNLLKSCCLGNSPI
;
A
#
# COMPACT_ATOMS: atom_id res chain seq x y z
N MET A 1 19.52 22.95 54.20
CA MET A 1 18.66 22.55 53.06
C MET A 1 19.52 22.46 51.82
N LYS A 2 19.85 21.26 51.35
CA LYS A 2 20.52 21.01 50.06
C LYS A 2 19.45 20.53 49.08
N LEU A 3 19.21 21.30 48.03
CA LEU A 3 18.33 20.93 46.93
C LEU A 3 19.00 19.82 46.12
N GLY A 4 18.33 18.67 46.04
CA GLY A 4 18.79 17.52 45.26
C GLY A 4 18.67 17.81 43.76
N ALA A 5 19.77 17.69 43.05
CA ALA A 5 19.77 17.63 41.60
C ALA A 5 19.15 16.29 41.18
N SER A 6 17.96 16.34 40.58
CA SER A 6 17.35 15.20 39.89
C SER A 6 18.14 14.94 38.61
N ASN A 7 18.83 13.80 38.54
CA ASN A 7 19.39 13.32 37.29
C ASN A 7 18.25 13.03 36.30
N PRO A 8 18.29 13.56 35.06
CA PRO A 8 17.36 13.14 34.03
C PRO A 8 17.59 11.66 33.73
N SER A 9 16.53 10.87 33.82
CA SER A 9 16.50 9.48 33.39
C SER A 9 16.89 9.42 31.90
N PRO A 10 17.79 8.53 31.48
CA PRO A 10 18.09 8.38 30.06
C PRO A 10 16.90 7.70 29.40
N GLU A 11 15.98 8.49 28.84
CA GLU A 11 15.13 8.02 27.75
C GLU A 11 16.06 7.70 26.58
N ILE A 12 16.56 6.46 26.56
CA ILE A 12 17.20 5.87 25.39
C ILE A 12 16.09 5.77 24.35
N SER A 13 15.99 6.83 23.55
CA SER A 13 15.28 6.87 22.28
C SER A 13 15.93 5.84 21.36
N ASN A 14 15.55 4.57 21.54
CA ASN A 14 15.76 3.51 20.57
C ASN A 14 14.90 3.85 19.36
N ARG A 15 15.32 4.86 18.59
CA ARG A 15 14.83 5.04 17.23
C ARG A 15 15.20 3.76 16.50
N ASN A 16 14.20 2.95 16.17
CA ASN A 16 14.35 1.90 15.18
C ASN A 16 14.94 2.56 13.93
N ILE A 17 16.21 2.28 13.66
CA ILE A 17 16.86 2.75 12.44
C ILE A 17 16.24 1.94 11.31
N LEU A 18 15.53 2.63 10.41
CA LEU A 18 14.97 2.03 9.21
C LEU A 18 16.09 1.33 8.43
N LYS A 19 15.97 0.02 8.24
CA LYS A 19 16.92 -0.75 7.43
C LYS A 19 16.55 -0.63 5.95
N ILE A 20 17.50 -0.27 5.11
CA ILE A 20 17.29 -0.14 3.66
C ILE A 20 18.05 -1.27 2.96
N PHE A 21 17.36 -1.94 2.04
CA PHE A 21 17.90 -3.03 1.23
C PHE A 21 17.64 -2.74 -0.24
N ASP A 22 18.52 -3.22 -1.12
CA ASP A 22 18.22 -3.36 -2.54
C ASP A 22 17.60 -4.74 -2.80
N ILE A 23 16.75 -4.82 -3.83
CA ILE A 23 16.17 -6.09 -4.25
C ILE A 23 17.24 -7.05 -4.77
N ASP A 24 17.22 -8.28 -4.23
CA ASP A 24 17.91 -9.42 -4.82
C ASP A 24 16.95 -10.09 -5.82
N THR A 25 17.14 -9.82 -7.11
CA THR A 25 16.25 -10.33 -8.16
C THR A 25 16.28 -11.86 -8.28
N SER A 26 17.29 -12.54 -7.72
CA SER A 26 17.34 -14.01 -7.68
C SER A 26 16.32 -14.64 -6.72
N THR A 27 15.76 -13.83 -5.80
CA THR A 27 14.73 -14.27 -4.84
C THR A 27 13.31 -14.19 -5.40
N VAL A 28 13.12 -13.53 -6.55
CA VAL A 28 11.79 -13.38 -7.17
C VAL A 28 11.29 -14.73 -7.68
N GLY A 29 10.04 -15.06 -7.34
CA GLY A 29 9.41 -16.37 -7.53
C GLY A 29 9.47 -17.29 -6.30
N SER A 30 10.14 -16.87 -5.22
CA SER A 30 10.28 -17.67 -3.98
C SER A 30 9.16 -17.42 -2.97
N GLY A 31 8.35 -16.37 -3.16
CA GLY A 31 7.39 -15.89 -2.17
C GLY A 31 7.98 -14.90 -1.15
N ARG A 32 9.28 -14.62 -1.22
CA ARG A 32 9.98 -13.72 -0.28
C ARG A 32 10.96 -12.83 -1.04
N VAL A 33 11.08 -11.57 -0.63
CA VAL A 33 11.98 -10.59 -1.26
C VAL A 33 12.81 -9.78 -0.27
N PHE A 34 12.55 -9.90 1.03
CA PHE A 34 13.44 -9.36 2.06
C PHE A 34 14.44 -10.42 2.54
N PRO A 35 15.55 -10.00 3.18
CA PRO A 35 16.42 -10.91 3.88
C PRO A 35 15.71 -11.73 4.96
N ASP A 36 16.19 -12.96 5.17
CA ASP A 36 15.64 -13.95 6.10
C ASP A 36 15.30 -13.41 7.49
N HIS A 37 16.10 -12.49 8.03
CA HIS A 37 15.88 -11.95 9.37
C HIS A 37 14.68 -11.01 9.46
N ILE A 38 14.22 -10.43 8.33
CA ILE A 38 12.97 -9.65 8.24
C ILE A 38 11.80 -10.60 7.99
N GLU A 39 11.95 -11.55 7.07
CA GLU A 39 10.92 -12.53 6.69
C GLU A 39 10.51 -13.47 7.83
N LYS A 40 11.37 -13.64 8.85
CA LYS A 40 11.11 -14.47 10.03
C LYS A 40 10.55 -13.68 11.22
N MET A 41 10.33 -12.37 11.09
CA MET A 41 9.73 -11.58 12.16
C MET A 41 8.22 -11.85 12.25
N ASP A 42 7.70 -11.88 13.47
CA ASP A 42 6.27 -12.03 13.70
C ASP A 42 5.51 -10.73 13.42
N CYS A 43 4.24 -10.85 13.02
CA CYS A 43 3.32 -9.73 12.81
C CYS A 43 3.80 -8.63 11.86
N ILE A 44 4.49 -9.00 10.78
CA ILE A 44 4.90 -8.07 9.74
C ILE A 44 3.84 -7.97 8.63
N GLY A 45 3.54 -6.74 8.23
CA GLY A 45 2.84 -6.42 7.00
C GLY A 45 3.77 -5.79 5.98
N TYR A 46 3.66 -6.20 4.72
CA TYR A 46 4.42 -5.66 3.60
C TYR A 46 3.56 -4.74 2.74
N HIS A 47 4.02 -3.51 2.51
CA HIS A 47 3.32 -2.53 1.68
C HIS A 47 4.17 -2.14 0.47
N GLY A 48 3.72 -2.53 -0.72
CA GLY A 48 4.30 -2.09 -1.98
C GLY A 48 3.75 -0.73 -2.41
N THR A 49 4.63 0.21 -2.75
CA THR A 49 4.24 1.56 -3.20
C THR A 49 5.30 2.16 -4.13
N ALA A 50 5.06 3.39 -4.58
CA ALA A 50 5.97 4.18 -5.40
C ALA A 50 6.94 5.01 -4.54
N SER A 51 8.19 5.13 -4.99
CA SER A 51 9.24 5.85 -4.26
C SER A 51 8.95 7.33 -4.06
N CYS A 52 8.10 7.94 -4.88
CA CYS A 52 7.66 9.34 -4.71
C CYS A 52 6.97 9.60 -3.36
N TYR A 53 6.42 8.56 -2.71
CA TYR A 53 5.83 8.67 -1.36
C TYR A 53 6.82 8.43 -0.23
N SER A 54 8.05 8.00 -0.54
CA SER A 54 9.03 7.58 0.47
C SER A 54 9.31 8.67 1.49
N VAL A 55 9.53 9.91 1.03
CA VAL A 55 9.88 11.03 1.91
C VAL A 55 8.80 11.25 2.96
N GLN A 56 7.53 11.28 2.55
CA GLN A 56 6.39 11.46 3.45
C GLN A 56 6.22 10.26 4.38
N ILE A 57 6.32 9.03 3.87
CA ILE A 57 6.18 7.81 4.68
C ILE A 57 7.29 7.73 5.74
N GLU A 58 8.51 8.10 5.38
CA GLU A 58 9.68 8.02 6.25
C GLU A 58 9.76 9.20 7.24
N SER A 59 9.05 10.30 7.00
CA SER A 59 8.94 11.40 7.96
C SER A 59 7.73 11.25 8.89
N ASP A 60 6.57 10.93 8.32
CA ASP A 60 5.27 11.05 9.00
C ASP A 60 4.64 9.69 9.31
N GLY A 61 5.16 8.61 8.72
CA GLY A 61 4.54 7.29 8.74
C GLY A 61 3.47 7.12 7.66
N PHE A 62 2.67 6.06 7.78
CA PHE A 62 1.56 5.82 6.84
C PHE A 62 0.31 6.56 7.30
N SER A 63 -0.31 7.31 6.39
CA SER A 63 -1.60 7.96 6.60
C SER A 63 -2.68 7.30 5.73
N ILE A 64 -3.94 7.40 6.15
CA ILE A 64 -5.11 6.95 5.38
C ILE A 64 -5.46 7.98 4.28
N SER A 65 -4.48 8.76 3.81
CA SER A 65 -4.70 9.71 2.73
C SER A 65 -4.61 9.01 1.38
N LYS A 66 -5.37 9.54 0.40
CA LYS A 66 -5.32 9.03 -0.96
C LYS A 66 -4.18 9.67 -1.74
N PRO A 67 -3.61 8.93 -2.71
CA PRO A 67 -2.57 9.44 -3.60
C PRO A 67 -3.07 10.57 -4.52
N LEU A 68 -4.39 10.69 -4.71
CA LEU A 68 -5.04 11.75 -5.46
C LEU A 68 -6.00 12.54 -4.53
N PRO A 69 -6.10 13.87 -4.69
CA PRO A 69 -7.09 14.68 -3.98
C PRO A 69 -8.53 14.18 -4.17
N MET A 70 -9.38 14.32 -3.15
CA MET A 70 -10.79 13.90 -3.24
C MET A 70 -11.53 14.59 -4.38
N ALA A 71 -11.26 15.88 -4.61
CA ALA A 71 -11.86 16.66 -5.69
C ALA A 71 -11.52 16.10 -7.08
N ASP A 72 -10.31 15.56 -7.26
CA ASP A 72 -9.91 14.92 -8.52
C ASP A 72 -10.72 13.62 -8.73
N LEU A 73 -10.94 12.83 -7.68
CA LEU A 73 -11.74 11.61 -7.74
C LEU A 73 -13.23 11.93 -8.01
N ASP A 74 -13.76 12.96 -7.37
CA ASP A 74 -15.14 13.42 -7.58
C ASP A 74 -15.36 13.85 -9.02
N LEU A 75 -14.44 14.65 -9.58
CA LEU A 75 -14.48 15.04 -10.98
C LEU A 75 -14.51 13.82 -11.92
N VAL A 76 -13.65 12.82 -11.69
CA VAL A 76 -13.61 11.62 -12.54
C VAL A 76 -14.92 10.85 -12.47
N ILE A 77 -15.51 10.70 -11.27
CA ILE A 77 -16.80 10.00 -11.10
C ILE A 77 -17.92 10.73 -11.84
N ASP A 78 -18.00 12.06 -11.71
CA ASP A 78 -19.05 12.85 -12.34
C ASP A 78 -18.93 12.85 -13.86
N LEU A 79 -17.70 12.97 -14.39
CA LEU A 79 -17.45 12.89 -15.83
C LEU A 79 -17.69 11.50 -16.39
N ALA A 80 -17.34 10.44 -15.65
CA ALA A 80 -17.65 9.07 -16.04
C ALA A 80 -19.17 8.85 -16.13
N ARG A 81 -19.96 9.33 -15.15
CA ARG A 81 -21.43 9.29 -15.20
C ARG A 81 -21.98 10.04 -16.41
N LYS A 82 -21.49 11.26 -16.66
CA LYS A 82 -21.90 12.11 -17.80
C LYS A 82 -21.60 11.45 -19.15
N THR A 83 -20.52 10.68 -19.25
CA THR A 83 -20.07 10.04 -20.49
C THR A 83 -20.51 8.57 -20.64
N GLY A 84 -21.15 8.00 -19.62
CA GLY A 84 -21.59 6.60 -19.63
C GLY A 84 -20.46 5.58 -19.39
N VAL A 85 -19.31 6.04 -18.89
CA VAL A 85 -18.18 5.18 -18.49
C VAL A 85 -18.45 4.62 -17.09
N ASN A 86 -18.00 3.37 -16.82
CA ASN A 86 -18.13 2.77 -15.50
C ASN A 86 -17.32 3.58 -14.46
N TRP A 87 -18.02 4.11 -13.45
CA TRP A 87 -17.46 4.94 -12.38
C TRP A 87 -17.37 4.21 -11.04
N GLU A 88 -17.95 3.01 -10.93
CA GLU A 88 -18.11 2.28 -9.66
C GLU A 88 -16.76 1.91 -9.05
N SER A 89 -15.80 1.51 -9.88
CA SER A 89 -14.45 1.18 -9.41
C SER A 89 -13.71 2.39 -8.80
N VAL A 90 -13.90 3.58 -9.38
CA VAL A 90 -13.33 4.83 -8.84
C VAL A 90 -14.04 5.24 -7.55
N ALA A 91 -15.37 5.11 -7.50
CA ALA A 91 -16.14 5.38 -6.28
C ALA A 91 -15.79 4.41 -5.15
N GLY A 92 -15.65 3.12 -5.45
CA GLY A 92 -15.18 2.12 -4.50
C GLY A 92 -13.78 2.45 -4.01
N PHE A 93 -12.85 2.82 -4.90
CA PHE A 93 -11.52 3.28 -4.51
C PHE A 93 -11.57 4.51 -3.60
N LYS A 94 -12.42 5.51 -3.90
CA LYS A 94 -12.62 6.70 -3.06
C LYS A 94 -13.03 6.33 -1.64
N GLN A 95 -13.92 5.34 -1.48
CA GLN A 95 -14.46 4.90 -0.19
C GLN A 95 -13.52 4.02 0.64
N LEU A 96 -12.40 3.53 0.07
CA LEU A 96 -11.46 2.68 0.83
C LEU A 96 -10.70 3.51 1.87
N GLU A 97 -11.06 3.41 3.14
CA GLU A 97 -10.40 4.13 4.25
C GLU A 97 -9.43 3.24 5.02
N SER A 98 -8.49 2.58 4.32
CA SER A 98 -7.49 1.73 4.96
C SER A 98 -6.16 1.74 4.23
N ILE A 99 -5.10 1.43 4.98
CA ILE A 99 -3.79 1.10 4.43
C ILE A 99 -3.76 -0.43 4.28
N SER A 100 -3.48 -0.91 3.07
CA SER A 100 -3.46 -2.34 2.77
C SER A 100 -2.04 -2.89 2.81
N PHE A 101 -1.85 -4.00 3.51
CA PHE A 101 -0.61 -4.76 3.59
C PHE A 101 -0.82 -6.17 3.07
N SER A 102 0.21 -6.71 2.44
CA SER A 102 0.31 -8.14 2.17
C SER A 102 1.09 -8.81 3.31
N PRO A 103 0.71 -10.01 3.75
CA PRO A 103 1.57 -10.81 4.62
C PRO A 103 2.72 -11.53 3.91
N ILE A 104 2.72 -11.50 2.57
CA ILE A 104 3.76 -12.07 1.71
C ILE A 104 4.46 -10.90 1.01
N SER A 105 5.76 -10.75 1.24
CA SER A 105 6.53 -9.62 0.72
C SER A 105 6.58 -9.60 -0.81
N GLU A 106 6.69 -10.76 -1.45
CA GLU A 106 6.66 -10.87 -2.91
C GLU A 106 5.30 -10.46 -3.51
N LEU A 107 4.20 -10.75 -2.81
CA LEU A 107 2.88 -10.27 -3.24
C LEU A 107 2.79 -8.74 -3.10
N ALA A 108 3.41 -8.13 -2.09
CA ALA A 108 3.54 -6.67 -2.00
C ALA A 108 4.36 -6.09 -3.16
N LEU A 109 5.45 -6.77 -3.58
CA LEU A 109 6.20 -6.41 -4.78
C LEU A 109 5.31 -6.46 -6.04
N SER A 110 4.46 -7.49 -6.20
CA SER A 110 3.54 -7.55 -7.34
C SER A 110 2.61 -6.33 -7.43
N TYR A 111 2.16 -5.80 -6.29
CA TYR A 111 1.31 -4.61 -6.21
C TYR A 111 2.05 -3.29 -6.43
N SER A 112 3.38 -3.28 -6.37
CA SER A 112 4.21 -2.12 -6.70
C SER A 112 4.66 -2.10 -8.16
N SER A 113 4.30 -3.13 -8.96
CA SER A 113 4.60 -3.16 -10.39
C SER A 113 4.04 -1.92 -11.11
N PRO A 114 4.83 -1.23 -11.96
CA PRO A 114 4.38 -0.06 -12.73
C PRO A 114 3.14 -0.31 -13.60
N LYS A 115 2.99 -1.54 -14.07
CA LYS A 115 1.85 -1.98 -14.90
C LYS A 115 0.67 -2.48 -14.07
N SER A 116 0.87 -2.81 -12.80
CA SER A 116 -0.24 -3.12 -11.92
C SER A 116 -1.11 -1.87 -11.75
N LEU A 117 -2.33 -2.07 -11.27
CA LEU A 117 -3.27 -0.96 -10.98
C LEU A 117 -2.76 0.00 -9.88
N GLY A 118 -1.49 -0.14 -9.44
CA GLY A 118 -0.95 0.42 -8.21
C GLY A 118 -1.70 -0.17 -7.03
N GLY A 119 -1.01 -0.54 -5.94
CA GLY A 119 -1.63 -1.08 -4.72
C GLY A 119 -2.72 -0.20 -4.06
N GLN A 120 -3.21 0.86 -4.71
CA GLN A 120 -4.19 1.81 -4.21
C GLN A 120 -5.07 2.36 -5.35
N GLY A 121 -5.67 1.51 -6.21
CA GLY A 121 -6.77 1.90 -7.12
C GLY A 121 -6.50 2.99 -8.17
N GLY A 122 -5.27 3.52 -8.27
CA GLY A 122 -4.88 4.52 -9.26
C GLY A 122 -5.04 4.02 -10.70
N GLY A 123 -4.95 2.71 -10.91
CA GLY A 123 -5.28 2.06 -12.17
C GLY A 123 -6.74 2.21 -12.55
N TYR A 124 -7.69 2.04 -11.61
CA TYR A 124 -9.10 2.29 -11.89
C TYR A 124 -9.35 3.74 -12.31
N VAL A 125 -8.68 4.70 -11.64
CA VAL A 125 -8.78 6.11 -12.01
C VAL A 125 -8.18 6.33 -13.40
N TYR A 126 -7.01 5.78 -13.68
CA TYR A 126 -6.34 5.92 -14.98
C TYR A 126 -7.17 5.35 -16.13
N ASP A 127 -7.70 4.15 -15.97
CA ASP A 127 -8.48 3.45 -16.99
C ASP A 127 -9.79 4.21 -17.25
N THR A 128 -10.42 4.72 -16.18
CA THR A 128 -11.64 5.54 -16.28
C THR A 128 -11.34 6.85 -16.99
N VAL A 129 -10.28 7.57 -16.61
CA VAL A 129 -9.83 8.81 -17.28
C VAL A 129 -9.54 8.56 -18.75
N THR A 130 -8.84 7.48 -19.08
CA THR A 130 -8.51 7.11 -20.45
C THR A 130 -9.76 6.82 -21.28
N GLN A 131 -10.73 6.09 -20.70
CA GLN A 131 -12.02 5.83 -21.35
C GLN A 131 -12.84 7.10 -21.55
N ILE A 132 -12.90 8.00 -20.57
CA ILE A 132 -13.59 9.29 -20.70
C ILE A 132 -12.97 10.12 -21.83
N LEU A 133 -11.64 10.20 -21.89
CA LEU A 133 -10.93 10.95 -22.93
C LEU A 133 -11.06 10.32 -24.32
N GLY A 134 -11.24 8.99 -24.38
CA GLY A 134 -11.49 8.24 -25.63
C GLY A 134 -12.93 8.26 -26.09
N ALA A 135 -13.89 8.51 -25.19
CA ALA A 135 -15.28 8.77 -25.53
C ALA A 135 -15.41 10.14 -26.22
N GLU A 136 -16.38 10.28 -27.13
CA GLU A 136 -16.53 11.46 -28.00
C GLU A 136 -16.30 12.80 -27.28
N VAL A 137 -15.17 13.45 -27.60
CA VAL A 137 -14.67 14.71 -27.02
C VAL A 137 -15.71 15.84 -27.04
N ALA A 138 -16.70 15.78 -27.93
CA ALA A 138 -17.77 16.76 -28.05
C ALA A 138 -18.60 16.98 -26.77
N ARG A 139 -18.51 16.08 -25.77
CA ARG A 139 -19.22 16.22 -24.47
C ARG A 139 -18.38 16.89 -23.37
N LEU A 140 -17.09 17.10 -23.59
CA LEU A 140 -16.18 17.68 -22.60
C LEU A 140 -15.80 19.11 -22.99
N SER A 141 -15.81 20.00 -22.02
CA SER A 141 -15.19 21.32 -22.12
C SER A 141 -13.67 21.19 -22.14
N SER A 142 -13.00 22.24 -22.65
CA SER A 142 -11.53 22.33 -22.61
C SER A 142 -10.97 22.23 -21.19
N GLY A 143 -11.68 22.80 -20.21
CA GLY A 143 -11.29 22.74 -18.79
C GLY A 143 -11.38 21.33 -18.21
N GLU A 144 -12.46 20.59 -18.47
CA GLU A 144 -12.61 19.19 -18.05
C GLU A 144 -11.50 18.32 -18.68
N THR A 145 -11.21 18.51 -19.97
CA THR A 145 -10.14 17.79 -20.68
C THR A 145 -8.78 18.08 -20.06
N GLN A 146 -8.48 19.35 -19.77
CA GLN A 146 -7.21 19.74 -19.13
C GLN A 146 -7.07 19.12 -17.74
N SER A 147 -8.14 19.14 -16.92
CA SER A 147 -8.13 18.52 -15.59
C SER A 147 -7.91 17.00 -15.66
N LEU A 148 -8.59 16.30 -16.57
CA LEU A 148 -8.40 14.85 -16.77
C LEU A 148 -6.97 14.51 -17.19
N MET A 149 -6.39 15.29 -18.11
CA MET A 149 -4.98 15.14 -18.51
C MET A 149 -4.03 15.41 -17.34
N GLY A 150 -4.34 16.38 -16.47
CA GLY A 150 -3.61 16.64 -15.25
C GLY A 150 -3.65 15.48 -14.26
N ILE A 151 -4.82 14.88 -14.04
CA ILE A 151 -5.00 13.69 -13.19
C ILE A 151 -4.21 12.51 -13.76
N LYS A 152 -4.33 12.27 -15.07
CA LYS A 152 -3.57 11.24 -15.78
C LYS A 152 -2.06 11.45 -15.59
N GLY A 153 -1.57 12.68 -15.74
CA GLY A 153 -0.16 13.04 -15.53
C GLY A 153 0.33 12.75 -14.11
N LYS A 154 -0.47 13.03 -13.07
CA LYS A 154 -0.13 12.66 -11.68
C LYS A 154 0.02 11.15 -11.53
N ILE A 155 -0.86 10.36 -12.14
CA ILE A 155 -0.78 8.89 -12.11
C ILE A 155 0.42 8.38 -12.89
N ASP A 156 0.73 8.98 -14.05
CA ASP A 156 1.91 8.64 -14.84
C ASP A 156 3.21 8.87 -14.03
N VAL A 157 3.30 9.96 -13.24
CA VAL A 157 4.43 10.20 -12.33
C VAL A 157 4.56 9.08 -11.29
N ILE A 158 3.45 8.66 -10.66
CA ILE A 158 3.44 7.57 -9.69
C ILE A 158 3.93 6.27 -10.35
N ARG A 159 3.42 5.93 -11.54
CA ARG A 159 3.79 4.71 -12.28
C ARG A 159 5.23 4.73 -12.78
N SER A 160 5.78 5.90 -13.08
CA SER A 160 7.18 6.07 -13.49
C SER A 160 8.16 6.06 -12.32
N SER A 161 7.67 6.19 -11.10
CA SER A 161 8.50 6.16 -9.89
C SER A 161 9.00 4.75 -9.61
N GLN A 162 10.20 4.67 -9.05
CA GLN A 162 10.80 3.40 -8.66
C GLN A 162 9.91 2.68 -7.62
N PRO A 163 9.63 1.38 -7.77
CA PRO A 163 8.89 0.63 -6.77
C PRO A 163 9.69 0.49 -5.46
N VAL A 164 8.99 0.54 -4.33
CA VAL A 164 9.54 0.26 -3.00
C VAL A 164 8.58 -0.62 -2.21
N ILE A 165 9.11 -1.44 -1.32
CA ILE A 165 8.31 -2.25 -0.40
C ILE A 165 8.72 -1.90 1.02
N TYR A 166 7.77 -1.65 1.90
CA TYR A 166 8.01 -1.45 3.33
C TYR A 166 7.60 -2.69 4.11
N ALA A 167 8.44 -3.12 5.05
CA ALA A 167 8.10 -4.07 6.09
C ALA A 167 7.73 -3.29 7.36
N VAL A 168 6.52 -3.52 7.87
CA VAL A 168 5.91 -2.75 8.95
C VAL A 168 5.51 -3.68 10.09
N ASP A 169 5.90 -3.32 11.30
CA ASP A 169 5.45 -3.98 12.53
C ASP A 169 3.97 -3.65 12.78
N LEU A 170 3.12 -4.66 12.69
CA LEU A 170 1.68 -4.53 12.95
C LEU A 170 1.32 -4.84 14.40
N ASN A 171 2.28 -5.25 15.23
CA ASN A 171 2.00 -5.68 16.59
C ASN A 171 1.43 -4.53 17.45
N GLY A 172 0.27 -4.77 18.06
CA GLY A 172 -0.43 -3.78 18.88
C GLY A 172 -1.19 -2.71 18.08
N LEU A 173 -1.28 -2.82 16.75
CA LEU A 173 -2.26 -2.05 15.98
C LEU A 173 -3.66 -2.65 16.19
N THR A 174 -4.54 -1.88 16.83
CA THR A 174 -5.85 -2.38 17.26
C THR A 174 -6.88 -2.40 16.14
N LYS A 175 -6.65 -1.62 15.07
CA LYS A 175 -7.52 -1.56 13.90
C LYS A 175 -6.90 -2.24 12.67
N ALA A 176 -6.01 -3.20 12.87
CA ALA A 176 -5.49 -4.07 11.82
C ALA A 176 -6.37 -5.34 11.70
N GLN A 177 -6.83 -5.67 10.50
CA GLN A 177 -7.69 -6.83 10.24
C GLN A 177 -7.34 -7.51 8.92
N PHE A 178 -7.26 -8.84 8.91
CA PHE A 178 -7.13 -9.58 7.67
C PHE A 178 -8.49 -9.76 7.00
N GLN A 179 -8.59 -9.42 5.72
CA GLN A 179 -9.81 -9.58 4.93
C GLN A 179 -9.63 -10.68 3.88
N SER A 180 -10.39 -11.77 4.02
CA SER A 180 -10.32 -12.91 3.09
C SER A 180 -10.71 -12.53 1.65
N ALA A 181 -11.63 -11.58 1.47
CA ALA A 181 -12.06 -11.12 0.15
C ALA A 181 -10.89 -10.57 -0.68
N THR A 182 -10.11 -9.67 -0.08
CA THR A 182 -8.94 -9.02 -0.69
C THR A 182 -7.65 -9.84 -0.52
N ALA A 183 -7.65 -10.83 0.38
CA ALA A 183 -6.46 -11.56 0.82
C ALA A 183 -5.35 -10.62 1.34
N ALA A 184 -5.74 -9.53 1.99
CA ALA A 184 -4.86 -8.48 2.47
C ALA A 184 -5.18 -8.14 3.94
N ILE A 185 -4.20 -7.56 4.63
CA ILE A 185 -4.36 -6.96 5.94
C ILE A 185 -4.72 -5.49 5.73
N HIS A 186 -5.84 -5.06 6.29
CA HIS A 186 -6.29 -3.67 6.25
C HIS A 186 -6.08 -3.02 7.62
N VAL A 187 -5.40 -1.88 7.65
CA VAL A 187 -5.21 -1.08 8.85
C VAL A 187 -6.03 0.20 8.70
N TYR A 188 -6.96 0.42 9.64
CA TYR A 188 -7.90 1.55 9.66
C TYR A 188 -7.48 2.66 10.64
N GLU A 189 -6.17 2.81 10.83
CA GLU A 189 -5.54 3.89 11.60
C GLU A 189 -4.21 4.28 10.96
N SER A 190 -3.73 5.50 11.23
CA SER A 190 -2.39 5.91 10.81
C SER A 190 -1.32 5.10 11.53
N ILE A 191 -0.21 4.82 10.85
CA ILE A 191 0.89 4.01 11.39
C ILE A 191 2.11 4.91 11.58
N PRO A 192 2.63 5.05 12.80
CA PRO A 192 3.77 5.93 13.07
C PRO A 192 5.07 5.39 12.46
N VAL A 193 5.98 6.29 12.11
CA VAL A 193 7.27 5.99 11.46
C VAL A 193 8.10 4.93 12.20
N ASN A 194 8.04 4.88 13.54
CA ASN A 194 8.84 3.94 14.34
C ASN A 194 8.41 2.46 14.18
N ARG A 195 7.28 2.19 13.52
CA ARG A 195 6.81 0.84 13.15
C ARG A 195 7.39 0.37 11.81
N ILE A 196 8.00 1.25 11.03
CA ILE A 196 8.62 0.89 9.76
C ILE A 196 9.98 0.26 10.06
N ILE A 197 10.10 -1.04 9.82
CA ILE A 197 11.30 -1.81 10.17
C ILE A 197 12.31 -1.79 9.03
N ALA A 198 11.82 -1.99 7.80
CA ALA A 198 12.66 -2.08 6.63
C ALA A 198 12.00 -1.49 5.39
N LYS A 199 12.84 -1.08 4.45
CA LYS A 199 12.49 -0.67 3.10
C LYS A 199 13.32 -1.47 2.10
N LEU A 200 12.67 -2.05 1.11
CA LEU A 200 13.30 -2.67 -0.05
C LEU A 200 13.13 -1.73 -1.25
N CYS A 201 14.25 -1.33 -1.84
CA CYS A 201 14.31 -0.51 -3.05
C CYS A 201 14.42 -1.43 -4.27
N VAL A 202 13.52 -1.25 -5.25
CA VAL A 202 13.54 -2.02 -6.50
C VAL A 202 14.35 -1.26 -7.53
N SER A 203 15.67 -1.23 -7.35
CA SER A 203 16.63 -0.46 -8.19
C SER A 203 16.97 -1.16 -9.50
N ASN A 204 16.78 -2.47 -9.56
CA ASN A 204 17.00 -3.28 -10.75
C ASN A 204 15.66 -3.69 -11.39
N PRO A 205 15.62 -3.90 -12.72
CA PRO A 205 14.46 -4.48 -13.39
C PRO A 205 14.06 -5.82 -12.76
N VAL A 206 12.78 -5.96 -12.47
CA VAL A 206 12.17 -7.19 -11.94
C VAL A 206 11.32 -7.83 -13.03
N ASP A 207 11.46 -9.13 -13.20
CA ASP A 207 10.51 -9.91 -13.98
C ASP A 207 9.30 -10.27 -13.09
N TYR A 208 8.25 -9.47 -13.19
CA TYR A 208 7.02 -9.65 -12.41
C TYR A 208 6.24 -10.91 -12.81
N GLU A 209 6.49 -11.50 -13.98
CA GLU A 209 5.82 -12.72 -14.45
C GLU A 209 6.25 -13.96 -13.64
N LEU A 210 7.40 -13.88 -12.95
CA LEU A 210 7.85 -14.92 -12.02
C LEU A 210 7.02 -14.95 -10.73
N ILE A 211 6.23 -13.91 -10.44
CA ILE A 211 5.43 -13.81 -9.22
C ILE A 211 4.05 -14.42 -9.46
N ASP A 212 3.78 -15.59 -8.87
CA ASP A 212 2.45 -16.21 -8.90
C ASP A 212 1.50 -15.56 -7.87
N ALA A 213 1.12 -14.31 -8.14
CA ALA A 213 0.24 -13.53 -7.26
C ALA A 213 -1.14 -14.17 -7.08
N LYS A 214 -1.60 -15.00 -8.02
CA LYS A 214 -2.87 -15.73 -7.90
C LYS A 214 -2.75 -16.84 -6.85
N LYS A 215 -1.75 -17.71 -6.99
CA LYS A 215 -1.48 -18.80 -6.03
C LYS A 215 -1.22 -18.27 -4.63
N HIS A 216 -0.47 -17.18 -4.49
CA HIS A 216 -0.24 -16.55 -3.18
C HIS A 216 -1.54 -16.11 -2.51
N ARG A 217 -2.43 -15.42 -3.25
CA ARG A 217 -3.73 -14.99 -2.72
C ARG A 217 -4.65 -16.15 -2.38
N GLU A 218 -4.66 -17.20 -3.20
CA GLU A 218 -5.42 -18.43 -2.91
C GLU A 218 -4.91 -19.12 -1.64
N SER A 219 -3.59 -19.28 -1.52
CA SER A 219 -2.94 -19.86 -0.33
C SER A 219 -3.26 -19.08 0.94
N LEU A 220 -3.28 -17.74 0.87
CA LEU A 220 -3.64 -16.89 2.02
C LEU A 220 -5.12 -17.04 2.41
N ARG A 221 -6.02 -17.15 1.43
CA ARG A 221 -7.45 -17.39 1.69
C ARG A 221 -7.66 -18.74 2.35
N ASP A 222 -6.99 -19.78 1.86
CA ASP A 222 -7.10 -21.13 2.41
C ASP A 222 -6.53 -21.20 3.82
N LEU A 223 -5.36 -20.58 4.05
CA LEU A 223 -4.76 -20.49 5.37
C LEU A 223 -5.69 -19.77 6.37
N PHE A 224 -6.33 -18.67 5.96
CA PHE A 224 -7.27 -17.95 6.83
C PHE A 224 -8.53 -18.77 7.14
N ARG A 225 -9.05 -19.51 6.15
CA ARG A 225 -10.22 -20.40 6.32
C ARG A 225 -9.93 -21.68 7.09
N SER A 226 -8.67 -22.12 7.12
CA SER A 226 -8.27 -23.33 7.85
C SER A 226 -8.52 -23.19 9.35
N ASN A 227 -8.73 -24.29 10.08
CA ASN A 227 -8.85 -24.27 11.54
C ASN A 227 -7.51 -24.12 12.26
N ALA A 228 -6.39 -24.04 11.53
CA ALA A 228 -5.09 -23.83 12.13
C ALA A 228 -5.02 -22.44 12.76
N SER A 229 -4.47 -22.37 13.97
CA SER A 229 -3.95 -21.12 14.51
C SER A 229 -2.77 -20.70 13.64
N ASN A 230 -2.77 -19.47 13.16
CA ASN A 230 -1.70 -18.93 12.35
C ASN A 230 -1.47 -17.46 12.70
N LEU A 231 -0.28 -16.97 12.40
CA LEU A 231 0.14 -15.61 12.75
C LEU A 231 -0.75 -14.54 12.12
N LEU A 232 -1.31 -14.80 10.93
CA LEU A 232 -2.28 -13.89 10.30
C LEU A 232 -3.49 -13.64 11.19
N LYS A 233 -4.01 -14.70 11.84
CA LYS A 233 -5.11 -14.59 12.79
C LYS A 233 -4.67 -13.93 14.08
N SER A 234 -3.52 -14.30 14.65
CA SER A 234 -3.10 -13.73 15.94
C SER A 234 -2.70 -12.25 15.86
N CYS A 235 -2.13 -11.80 14.74
CA CYS A 235 -1.67 -10.43 14.56
C CYS A 235 -2.78 -9.47 14.11
N CYS A 236 -3.85 -9.97 13.47
CA CYS A 236 -4.92 -9.15 12.90
C CYS A 236 -6.30 -9.38 13.53
N LEU A 237 -6.39 -10.26 14.52
CA LEU A 237 -7.56 -10.38 15.39
C LEU A 237 -7.18 -9.76 16.73
N GLY A 238 -7.09 -8.43 16.77
CA GLY A 238 -7.25 -7.74 18.06
C GLY A 238 -8.56 -8.25 18.66
N ASN A 239 -8.52 -8.74 19.90
CA ASN A 239 -9.64 -9.38 20.61
C ASN A 239 -10.98 -8.69 20.27
N SER A 240 -11.67 -9.18 19.23
CA SER A 240 -13.01 -8.72 18.94
C SER A 240 -13.88 -9.45 19.97
N PRO A 241 -14.63 -8.72 20.81
CA PRO A 241 -15.60 -9.39 21.66
C PRO A 241 -16.58 -10.11 20.70
N ILE A 242 -16.70 -11.42 20.91
CA ILE A 242 -17.73 -12.26 20.29
C ILE A 242 -19.10 -11.72 20.71
#